data_AF-A0A0S8DPY5-F1
#
_entry.id   AF-A0A0S8DPY5-F1
#
_cell.length_a   1.000
_cell.length_b   1.000
_cell.length_c   1.000
_cell.angle_alpha   90.00
_cell.angle_beta   90.00
_cell.angle_gamma   90.00
#
_symmetry.space_group_name_H-M   'P 1'
#
loop_
_entity.id
_entity.type
_entity.pdbx_description
1 polymer ?
#
loop_
_entity_poly.entity_id
_entity_poly.type
_entity_poly.pdbx_seq_one_letter_code
_entity_poly.pdbx_strand_id
1 'polypeptide(L)'
;MTDKKDRTMRSTTSFFLSVVMISAAQAKVDLVTLPSRDTVQLTVYNSADMTLVRESRALTLRDGRNKLQFSWENTLIDPTSLEMLPKANADQI
;
A
#
# COMPACT_ATOMS: atom_id res chain seq x y z
N MET A 1 -23.76 46.50 7.54
CA MET A 1 -22.30 46.34 7.34
C MET A 1 -21.74 45.03 7.93
N THR A 2 -22.55 44.26 8.66
CA THR A 2 -22.19 43.01 9.34
C THR A 2 -22.26 41.78 8.41
N ASP A 3 -23.28 41.69 7.56
CA ASP A 3 -23.52 40.54 6.65
C ASP A 3 -22.36 40.26 5.65
N LYS A 4 -21.80 41.31 5.05
CA LYS A 4 -20.67 41.18 4.10
C LYS A 4 -19.41 40.63 4.79
N LYS A 5 -19.18 41.00 6.06
CA LYS A 5 -18.04 40.55 6.86
C LYS A 5 -18.17 39.07 7.22
N ASP A 6 -19.36 38.63 7.61
CA ASP A 6 -19.63 37.23 7.95
C ASP A 6 -19.55 36.30 6.74
N ARG A 7 -20.01 36.75 5.57
CA ARG A 7 -19.88 35.97 4.32
C ARG A 7 -18.42 35.82 3.88
N THR A 8 -17.62 36.87 4.06
CA THR A 8 -16.18 36.83 3.75
C THR A 8 -15.45 35.90 4.73
N MET A 9 -15.79 35.96 6.03
CA MET A 9 -15.17 35.13 7.07
C MET A 9 -15.51 33.64 6.91
N ARG A 10 -16.76 33.32 6.57
CA ARG A 10 -17.18 31.94 6.23
C ARG A 10 -16.44 31.40 4.99
N SER A 11 -16.34 32.21 3.93
CA SER A 11 -15.60 31.83 2.72
C SER A 11 -14.12 31.55 3.01
N THR A 12 -13.49 32.40 3.83
CA THR A 12 -12.07 32.24 4.21
C THR A 12 -11.86 30.98 5.05
N THR A 13 -12.80 30.67 5.95
CA THR A 13 -12.76 29.46 6.79
C THR A 13 -12.91 28.20 5.95
N SER A 14 -13.83 28.18 4.99
CA SER A 14 -14.00 27.05 4.06
C SER A 14 -12.77 26.83 3.17
N PHE A 15 -12.10 27.92 2.75
CA PHE A 15 -10.85 27.84 2.00
C PHE A 15 -9.71 27.24 2.84
N PHE A 16 -9.56 27.69 4.08
CA PHE A 16 -8.58 27.10 5.00
C PHE A 16 -8.84 25.62 5.27
N LEU A 17 -10.10 25.23 5.49
CA LEU A 17 -10.48 23.84 5.72
C LEU A 17 -10.18 22.95 4.51
N SER A 18 -10.43 23.42 3.30
CA SER A 18 -10.12 22.67 2.07
C SER A 18 -8.61 22.51 1.85
N VAL A 19 -7.80 23.52 2.14
CA VAL A 19 -6.33 23.41 2.09
C VAL A 19 -5.80 22.36 3.08
N VAL A 20 -6.36 22.30 4.30
CA VAL A 20 -5.99 21.28 5.30
C VAL A 20 -6.36 19.87 4.85
N MET A 21 -7.49 19.68 4.17
CA MET A 21 -7.90 18.36 3.70
C MET A 21 -7.06 17.84 2.52
N ILE A 22 -6.53 18.74 1.68
CA ILE A 22 -5.67 18.36 0.53
C ILE A 22 -4.31 17.81 0.99
N SER A 23 -3.76 18.31 2.10
CA SER A 23 -2.47 17.83 2.63
C SER A 23 -2.53 16.40 3.19
N ALA A 24 -3.72 15.96 3.61
CA ALA A 24 -3.93 14.59 4.10
C ALA A 24 -4.03 13.54 2.96
N ALA A 25 -4.24 13.97 1.71
CA ALA A 25 -4.46 13.09 0.56
C ALA A 25 -3.18 12.81 -0.26
N GLN A 26 -2.01 12.80 0.38
CA GLN A 26 -0.75 12.47 -0.31
C GLN A 26 -0.67 10.96 -0.57
N ALA A 27 -0.90 10.55 -1.83
CA ALA A 27 -0.64 9.19 -2.27
C ALA A 27 0.87 8.97 -2.42
N LYS A 28 1.42 7.97 -1.73
CA LYS A 28 2.85 7.61 -1.84
C LYS A 28 3.06 6.73 -3.06
N VAL A 29 3.96 7.13 -3.95
CA VAL A 29 4.41 6.31 -5.09
C VAL A 29 5.89 5.99 -4.89
N ASP A 30 6.19 4.73 -4.58
CA ASP A 30 7.57 4.25 -4.44
C ASP A 30 8.00 3.55 -5.74
N LEU A 31 9.13 3.96 -6.32
CA LEU A 31 9.77 3.22 -7.40
C LEU A 31 10.69 2.16 -6.80
N VAL A 32 10.41 0.88 -7.07
CA VAL A 32 11.25 -0.24 -6.62
C VAL A 32 11.55 -1.15 -7.80
N THR A 33 12.79 -1.62 -7.88
CA THR A 33 13.16 -2.70 -8.80
C THR A 33 12.70 -4.01 -8.18
N LEU A 34 11.58 -4.55 -8.67
CA LEU A 34 11.12 -5.86 -8.25
C LEU A 34 11.93 -6.95 -8.98
N PRO A 35 12.54 -7.90 -8.27
CA PRO A 35 13.17 -9.06 -8.89
C PRO A 35 12.13 -9.90 -9.62
N SER A 36 12.54 -10.72 -10.58
CA SER A 36 11.62 -11.60 -11.32
C SER A 36 10.83 -12.52 -10.38
N ARG A 37 9.66 -12.96 -10.83
CA ARG A 37 8.82 -13.91 -10.08
C ARG A 37 9.45 -15.31 -10.18
N ASP A 38 9.59 -16.01 -9.06
CA ASP A 38 10.13 -17.38 -9.05
C ASP A 38 9.03 -18.39 -9.43
N THR A 39 7.85 -18.25 -8.83
CA THR A 39 6.71 -19.14 -9.07
C THR A 39 5.40 -18.37 -8.90
N VAL A 40 4.44 -18.64 -9.76
CA VAL A 40 3.08 -18.09 -9.70
C VAL A 40 2.08 -19.23 -9.85
N GLN A 41 1.16 -19.33 -8.91
CA GLN A 41 0.07 -20.29 -8.94
C GLN A 41 -1.27 -19.56 -8.81
N LEU A 42 -2.18 -19.81 -9.77
CA LEU A 42 -3.53 -19.29 -9.76
C LEU A 42 -4.52 -20.45 -9.58
N THR A 43 -5.35 -20.36 -8.55
CA THR A 43 -6.47 -21.29 -8.34
C THR A 43 -7.77 -20.52 -8.45
N VAL A 44 -8.60 -20.89 -9.42
CA VAL A 44 -9.93 -20.32 -9.63
C VAL A 44 -10.96 -21.26 -9.03
N TYR A 45 -11.67 -20.81 -8.00
CA TYR A 45 -12.77 -21.57 -7.41
C TYR A 45 -14.03 -21.26 -8.22
N ASN A 46 -14.58 -22.23 -8.95
CA ASN A 46 -15.83 -21.99 -9.71
C ASN A 46 -17.07 -22.02 -8.82
N SER A 47 -16.98 -22.63 -7.63
CA SER A 47 -18.09 -22.76 -6.68
C SER A 47 -18.19 -21.60 -5.68
N ALA A 48 -17.27 -20.63 -5.75
CA ALA A 48 -17.26 -19.43 -4.90
C ALA A 48 -16.69 -18.27 -5.73
N ASP A 49 -17.15 -17.04 -5.53
CA ASP A 49 -16.62 -15.86 -6.26
C ASP A 49 -15.23 -15.44 -5.73
N MET A 50 -14.27 -16.36 -5.76
CA MET A 50 -12.96 -16.18 -5.17
C MET A 50 -11.86 -16.81 -6.03
N THR A 51 -10.73 -16.12 -6.10
CA THR A 51 -9.50 -16.62 -6.72
C THR A 51 -8.38 -16.56 -5.69
N LEU A 52 -7.56 -17.61 -5.62
CA LEU A 52 -6.35 -17.63 -4.80
C LEU A 52 -5.15 -17.48 -5.73
N VAL A 53 -4.37 -16.43 -5.50
CA VAL A 53 -3.09 -16.22 -6.15
C VAL A 53 -1.98 -16.41 -5.13
N ARG A 54 -1.03 -17.29 -5.45
CA ARG A 54 0.22 -17.45 -4.69
C ARG A 54 1.38 -17.04 -5.58
N GLU A 55 2.17 -16.08 -5.12
CA GLU A 55 3.41 -15.66 -5.76
C GLU A 55 4.55 -15.78 -4.76
N SER A 56 5.68 -16.35 -5.19
CA SER A 56 6.92 -16.36 -4.42
C SER A 56 8.04 -15.64 -5.16
N ARG A 57 8.88 -14.94 -4.41
CA ARG A 57 10.08 -14.26 -4.94
C ARG A 57 11.21 -14.24 -3.93
N ALA A 58 12.44 -14.36 -4.40
CA ALA A 58 13.61 -14.06 -3.59
C ALA A 58 13.81 -12.53 -3.51
N LEU A 59 13.96 -12.00 -2.29
CA LEU A 59 14.27 -10.60 -2.06
C LEU A 59 15.69 -10.47 -1.48
N THR A 60 16.48 -9.55 -2.03
CA THR A 60 17.76 -9.17 -1.45
C THR A 60 17.52 -8.10 -0.38
N LEU A 61 17.80 -8.44 0.87
CA LEU A 61 17.77 -7.50 1.98
C LEU A 61 19.11 -6.76 2.10
N ARG A 62 19.06 -5.53 2.60
CA ARG A 62 20.26 -4.75 2.95
C ARG A 62 20.49 -4.77 4.45
N ASP A 63 21.70 -4.47 4.89
CA ASP A 63 21.99 -4.30 6.32
C ASP A 63 21.13 -3.18 6.92
N GLY A 64 20.61 -3.43 8.12
CA GLY A 64 19.72 -2.51 8.84
C GLY A 64 18.23 -2.75 8.58
N ARG A 65 17.43 -1.69 8.71
CA ARG A 65 15.96 -1.79 8.68
C ARG A 65 15.44 -1.82 7.24
N ASN A 66 14.84 -2.94 6.84
CA ASN A 66 14.17 -3.08 5.55
C ASN A 66 12.67 -2.85 5.74
N LYS A 67 12.10 -1.85 5.04
CA LYS A 67 10.64 -1.62 5.01
C LYS A 67 10.07 -2.27 3.76
N LEU A 68 9.38 -3.39 3.92
CA LEU A 68 8.69 -4.08 2.83
C LEU A 68 7.26 -3.54 2.71
N GLN A 69 6.82 -3.29 1.48
CA GLN A 69 5.47 -2.86 1.15
C GLN A 69 5.00 -3.69 -0.03
N PHE A 70 3.78 -4.22 0.07
CA PHE A 70 3.17 -5.05 -0.95
C PHE A 70 1.87 -4.40 -1.38
N SER A 71 1.64 -4.33 -2.68
CA SER A 71 0.37 -3.91 -3.27
C SER A 71 0.14 -4.69 -4.54
N TRP A 72 -1.14 -4.98 -4.79
CA TRP A 72 -1.59 -5.61 -6.00
C TRP A 72 -2.71 -4.75 -6.58
N GLU A 73 -2.74 -4.63 -7.89
CA GLU A 73 -3.78 -3.86 -8.55
C GLU A 73 -5.14 -4.53 -8.29
N ASN A 74 -6.08 -3.76 -7.75
CA ASN A 74 -7.47 -4.16 -7.50
C ASN A 74 -7.65 -5.46 -6.70
N THR A 75 -6.71 -5.79 -5.80
CA THR A 75 -6.76 -7.02 -5.00
C THR A 75 -6.57 -6.71 -3.52
N LEU A 76 -7.52 -7.15 -2.69
CA LEU A 76 -7.36 -7.13 -1.23
C LEU A 76 -6.45 -8.28 -0.83
N ILE A 77 -5.32 -7.95 -0.20
CA ILE A 77 -4.37 -8.93 0.31
C ILE A 77 -4.77 -9.24 1.76
N ASP A 78 -4.93 -10.52 2.07
CA ASP A 78 -5.09 -10.98 3.46
C ASP A 78 -3.76 -10.75 4.21
N PRO A 79 -3.72 -9.92 5.27
CA PRO A 79 -2.49 -9.67 6.02
C PRO A 79 -1.85 -10.93 6.62
N THR A 80 -2.62 -11.99 6.83
CA THR A 80 -2.14 -13.27 7.36
C THR A 80 -1.56 -14.21 6.30
N SER A 81 -1.72 -13.88 5.02
CA SER A 81 -1.23 -14.68 3.89
C SER A 81 0.25 -14.44 3.54
N LEU A 82 0.92 -13.51 4.24
CA LEU A 82 2.32 -13.18 4.00
C LEU A 82 3.25 -14.14 4.76
N GLU A 83 4.12 -14.82 4.03
CA GLU A 83 5.18 -15.67 4.58
C GLU A 83 6.55 -15.17 4.13
N MET A 84 7.52 -15.14 5.05
CA MET A 84 8.91 -14.81 4.77
C MET A 84 9.83 -15.91 5.28
N LEU A 85 10.56 -16.52 4.36
CA LEU A 85 11.51 -17.59 4.66
C LEU A 85 12.94 -17.11 4.35
N PRO A 86 13.85 -17.16 5.33
CA PRO A 86 15.26 -16.89 5.10
C PRO A 86 15.86 -17.92 4.13
N LYS A 87 16.36 -17.48 2.99
CA LYS A 87 17.04 -18.35 2.02
C LYS A 87 18.56 -18.42 2.20
N ALA A 88 19.16 -17.39 2.79
CA ALA A 88 20.60 -17.32 3.09
C ALA A 88 20.80 -17.22 4.60
N ASN A 89 21.85 -17.87 5.11
CA ASN A 89 22.18 -17.92 6.55
C ASN A 89 21.03 -18.41 7.44
N ALA A 90 20.17 -19.31 6.92
CA ALA A 90 19.00 -19.81 7.65
C ALA A 90 19.36 -20.54 8.96
N ASP A 91 20.61 -21.02 9.05
CA ASP A 91 21.23 -21.67 10.20
C ASP A 91 21.66 -20.69 11.31
N GLN A 92 21.61 -19.37 11.06
CA GLN A 92 22.09 -18.33 11.98
C GLN A 92 20.95 -17.57 12.69
N ILE A 93 19.72 -18.09 12.60
CA ILE A 93 18.48 -17.40 13.00
C ILE A 93 17.76 -18.20 14.09
#